data_AF-A0A9Y6JBC5-F1
#
_entry.id   AF-A0A9Y6JBC5-F1
#
_cell.length_a   1.000
_cell.length_b   1.000
_cell.length_c   1.000
_cell.angle_alpha   90.00
_cell.angle_beta   90.00
_cell.angle_gamma   90.00
#
_symmetry.space_group_name_H-M   'P 1'
#
loop_
_entity.id
_entity.type
_entity.pdbx_description
1 polymer ?
#
loop_
_entity_poly.entity_id
_entity_poly.type
_entity_poly.pdbx_seq_one_letter_code
_entity_poly.pdbx_strand_id
1 'polypeptide(L)'
;MDEIKTFHNLKSLDLFGCKLGDNHELFQHLTSTSLARSLIQLFIGSNSLSDAGLQRLTAPIRMMHKGLDCLQLLDISYNNISERALGYLTCLPKLANLDVSGTSLKLGTGLKATMSNLLGLIYSEKPLAAFDHSRCKTEGWAEQVVNQWEMNSSQMPKQKKVEDSRTSALRFFGRQKFVRTVLNATPLTHKSTEEDKSERLHFYRPENNDVREKQVPSRANDLENPCHDPRKRRLQSETCHTSNESPPGKCLSSPTLTAEDIDLLNSY
;
A
#
# COMPACT_ATOMS: atom_id res chain seq x y z
N MET A 1 -9.77 -5.42 -15.24
CA MET A 1 -8.95 -5.45 -14.00
C MET A 1 -9.79 -5.71 -12.74
N ASP A 2 -11.07 -6.06 -12.86
CA ASP A 2 -11.87 -6.57 -11.74
C ASP A 2 -11.42 -7.96 -11.25
N GLU A 3 -10.71 -8.69 -12.10
CA GLU A 3 -10.16 -10.01 -11.83
C GLU A 3 -9.29 -10.03 -10.56
N ILE A 4 -8.55 -8.95 -10.30
CA ILE A 4 -7.68 -8.84 -9.13
C ILE A 4 -8.48 -8.78 -7.81
N LYS A 5 -9.76 -8.36 -7.86
CA LYS A 5 -10.67 -8.33 -6.70
C LYS A 5 -11.06 -9.75 -6.23
N THR A 6 -10.82 -10.78 -7.05
CA THR A 6 -11.11 -12.18 -6.70
C THR A 6 -10.10 -12.77 -5.70
N PHE A 7 -8.88 -12.20 -5.60
CA PHE A 7 -7.80 -12.70 -4.75
C PHE A 7 -7.94 -12.26 -3.28
N HIS A 8 -8.99 -12.74 -2.62
CA HIS A 8 -9.35 -12.51 -1.22
C HIS A 8 -8.31 -12.95 -0.17
N ASN A 9 -7.30 -13.73 -0.57
CA ASN A 9 -6.24 -14.28 0.29
C ASN A 9 -4.81 -13.91 -0.19
N LEU A 10 -4.66 -12.95 -1.12
CA LEU A 10 -3.34 -12.57 -1.62
C LEU A 10 -2.52 -11.87 -0.53
N LYS A 11 -1.42 -12.50 -0.10
CA LYS A 11 -0.51 -11.98 0.93
C LYS A 11 0.66 -11.18 0.36
N SER A 12 1.09 -11.54 -0.84
CA SER A 12 2.25 -10.95 -1.50
C SER A 12 1.89 -10.70 -2.96
N LEU A 13 2.20 -9.50 -3.45
CA LEU A 13 1.97 -9.08 -4.83
C LEU A 13 3.24 -8.40 -5.33
N ASP A 14 3.93 -9.08 -6.24
CA ASP A 14 5.11 -8.55 -6.92
C ASP A 14 4.73 -8.02 -8.31
N LEU A 15 5.02 -6.75 -8.54
CA LEU A 15 4.80 -6.00 -9.77
C LEU A 15 6.05 -5.16 -10.12
N PHE A 16 7.21 -5.64 -9.70
CA PHE A 16 8.49 -5.03 -10.03
C PHE A 16 8.69 -5.00 -11.55
N GLY A 17 9.12 -3.86 -12.11
CA GLY A 17 9.41 -3.75 -13.55
C GLY A 17 8.19 -3.70 -14.48
N CYS A 18 6.96 -3.71 -13.96
CA CYS A 18 5.72 -3.78 -14.75
C CYS A 18 5.35 -2.51 -15.53
N LYS A 19 6.17 -1.46 -15.51
CA LYS A 19 5.96 -0.16 -16.19
C LYS A 19 4.65 0.53 -15.80
N LEU A 20 4.21 0.33 -14.56
CA LEU A 20 3.07 1.02 -13.97
C LEU A 20 3.37 2.53 -13.93
N GLY A 21 2.47 3.34 -14.49
CA GLY A 21 2.54 4.80 -14.39
C GLY A 21 1.67 5.34 -13.26
N ASP A 22 1.88 6.60 -12.88
CA ASP A 22 1.14 7.29 -11.81
C ASP A 22 -0.39 7.11 -11.86
N ASN A 23 -0.96 6.98 -13.07
CA ASN A 23 -2.40 6.89 -13.34
C ASN A 23 -2.96 5.46 -13.51
N HIS A 24 -2.15 4.40 -13.36
CA HIS A 24 -2.57 3.01 -13.56
C HIS A 24 -3.77 2.57 -12.67
N GLU A 25 -4.78 1.90 -13.24
CA GLU A 25 -6.06 1.56 -12.58
C GLU A 25 -5.90 0.71 -11.32
N LEU A 26 -4.90 -0.18 -11.31
CA LEU A 26 -4.50 -1.05 -10.19
C LEU A 26 -4.60 -0.41 -8.80
N PHE A 27 -4.23 0.87 -8.63
CA PHE A 27 -4.22 1.52 -7.31
C PHE A 27 -5.62 1.63 -6.68
N GLN A 28 -6.68 1.69 -7.51
CA GLN A 28 -8.07 1.61 -7.06
C GLN A 28 -8.42 0.20 -6.55
N HIS A 29 -7.76 -0.84 -7.07
CA HIS A 29 -8.01 -2.23 -6.68
C HIS A 29 -7.16 -2.68 -5.48
N LEU A 30 -5.91 -2.21 -5.34
CA LEU A 30 -5.07 -2.49 -4.16
C LEU A 30 -5.70 -2.02 -2.85
N THR A 31 -6.48 -0.94 -2.91
CA THR A 31 -7.21 -0.36 -1.79
C THR A 31 -8.67 -0.87 -1.68
N SER A 32 -9.11 -1.72 -2.61
CA SER A 32 -10.42 -2.38 -2.55
C SER A 32 -10.48 -3.43 -1.44
N THR A 33 -11.69 -3.68 -0.93
CA THR A 33 -11.94 -4.46 0.30
C THR A 33 -11.36 -5.89 0.28
N SER A 34 -11.31 -6.56 -0.88
CA SER A 34 -10.77 -7.91 -1.01
C SER A 34 -9.27 -7.98 -0.74
N LEU A 35 -8.47 -7.09 -1.35
CA LEU A 35 -7.01 -7.11 -1.28
C LEU A 35 -6.47 -6.34 -0.07
N ALA A 36 -7.12 -5.22 0.28
CA ALA A 36 -6.69 -4.33 1.35
C ALA A 36 -6.48 -5.03 2.70
N ARG A 37 -7.27 -6.08 2.96
CA ARG A 37 -7.28 -6.84 4.23
C ARG A 37 -6.28 -8.00 4.26
N SER A 38 -5.88 -8.54 3.11
CA SER A 38 -5.01 -9.72 3.01
C SER A 38 -3.56 -9.39 2.68
N LEU A 39 -3.31 -8.27 1.98
CA LEU A 39 -1.99 -7.95 1.44
C LEU A 39 -1.02 -7.50 2.54
N ILE A 40 0.12 -8.20 2.64
CA ILE A 40 1.19 -7.99 3.62
C ILE A 40 2.44 -7.44 2.95
N GLN A 41 2.70 -7.85 1.70
CA GLN A 41 3.87 -7.46 0.91
C GLN A 41 3.39 -6.90 -0.43
N LEU A 42 3.87 -5.72 -0.79
CA LEU A 42 3.62 -5.09 -2.09
C LEU A 42 4.96 -4.64 -2.66
N PHE A 43 5.30 -5.15 -3.84
CA PHE A 43 6.47 -4.72 -4.58
C PHE A 43 6.04 -3.98 -5.84
N ILE A 44 6.40 -2.71 -5.93
CA ILE A 44 6.12 -1.83 -7.07
C ILE A 44 7.40 -1.09 -7.49
N GLY A 45 8.57 -1.64 -7.19
CA GLY A 45 9.86 -1.14 -7.65
C GLY A 45 10.02 -1.16 -9.17
N SER A 46 10.97 -0.36 -9.68
CA SER A 46 11.29 -0.26 -11.12
C SER A 46 10.08 0.00 -12.01
N ASN A 47 9.21 0.91 -11.57
CA ASN A 47 8.04 1.37 -12.31
C ASN A 47 8.22 2.85 -12.74
N SER A 48 7.18 3.45 -13.31
CA SER A 48 7.17 4.86 -13.74
C SER A 48 6.37 5.72 -12.76
N LEU A 49 6.56 5.50 -11.46
CA LEU A 49 5.86 6.22 -10.40
C LEU A 49 6.65 7.44 -9.93
N SER A 50 5.91 8.48 -9.54
CA SER A 50 6.39 9.71 -8.92
C SER A 50 5.72 9.93 -7.56
N ASP A 51 6.05 11.06 -6.92
CA ASP A 51 5.34 11.59 -5.74
C ASP A 51 3.79 11.51 -5.91
N ALA A 52 3.28 11.73 -7.13
CA ALA A 52 1.84 11.72 -7.43
C ALA A 52 1.25 10.29 -7.47
N GLY A 53 1.96 9.32 -8.04
CA GLY A 53 1.56 7.91 -8.01
C GLY A 53 1.50 7.39 -6.58
N LEU A 54 2.52 7.71 -5.76
CA LEU A 54 2.52 7.33 -4.35
C LEU A 54 1.41 8.03 -3.56
N GLN A 55 1.17 9.33 -3.81
CA GLN A 55 0.04 10.08 -3.25
C GLN A 55 -1.29 9.42 -3.57
N ARG A 56 -1.48 8.91 -4.80
CA ARG A 56 -2.72 8.29 -5.27
C ARG A 56 -2.93 6.89 -4.71
N LEU A 57 -1.88 6.06 -4.65
CA LEU A 57 -1.90 4.74 -3.99
C LEU A 57 -2.41 4.83 -2.54
N THR A 58 -1.99 5.87 -1.84
CA THR A 58 -2.29 6.10 -0.41
C THR A 58 -3.47 7.04 -0.17
N ALA A 59 -4.11 7.58 -1.22
CA ALA A 59 -5.23 8.52 -1.08
C ALA A 59 -6.48 7.90 -0.42
N PRO A 60 -6.92 6.67 -0.76
CA PRO A 60 -8.05 6.03 -0.08
C PRO A 60 -7.80 5.80 1.42
N ILE A 61 -6.56 5.52 1.79
CA ILE A 61 -6.15 5.29 3.19
C ILE A 61 -6.22 6.60 3.98
N ARG A 62 -5.69 7.69 3.41
CA ARG A 62 -5.72 9.03 4.05
C ARG A 62 -7.11 9.65 4.14
N MET A 63 -7.94 9.47 3.10
CA MET A 63 -9.20 10.21 2.96
C MET A 63 -10.44 9.42 3.39
N MET A 64 -10.39 8.09 3.33
CA MET A 64 -11.52 7.20 3.64
C MET A 64 -11.21 6.16 4.72
N HIS A 65 -9.98 6.12 5.23
CA HIS A 65 -9.48 5.10 6.17
C HIS A 65 -9.72 3.66 5.66
N LYS A 66 -9.48 3.44 4.37
CA LYS A 66 -9.63 2.15 3.68
C LYS A 66 -8.39 1.85 2.85
N GLY A 67 -7.81 0.67 3.05
CA GLY A 67 -6.73 0.15 2.20
C GLY A 67 -5.48 -0.26 2.97
N LEU A 68 -4.90 -1.40 2.60
CA LEU A 68 -3.54 -1.83 3.00
C LEU A 68 -3.31 -1.92 4.53
N ASP A 69 -4.36 -2.22 5.31
CA ASP A 69 -4.34 -2.30 6.78
C ASP A 69 -3.37 -3.37 7.34
N CYS A 70 -2.98 -4.32 6.48
CA CYS A 70 -2.08 -5.44 6.80
C CYS A 70 -0.69 -5.30 6.17
N LEU A 71 -0.43 -4.24 5.40
CA LEU A 71 0.84 -4.07 4.68
C LEU A 71 1.98 -3.82 5.66
N GLN A 72 2.97 -4.71 5.62
CA GLN A 72 4.18 -4.69 6.44
C GLN A 72 5.42 -4.40 5.61
N LEU A 73 5.45 -4.86 4.36
CA LEU A 73 6.56 -4.66 3.45
C LEU A 73 6.09 -3.89 2.22
N LEU A 74 6.77 -2.79 1.92
CA LEU A 74 6.59 -2.02 0.70
C LEU A 74 7.93 -1.83 0.00
N ASP A 75 7.99 -2.16 -1.28
CA ASP A 75 9.09 -1.78 -2.17
C ASP A 75 8.59 -0.72 -3.17
N ILE A 76 9.25 0.44 -3.17
CA ILE A 76 9.08 1.54 -4.13
C ILE A 76 10.41 1.92 -4.79
N SER A 77 11.38 1.02 -4.79
CA SER A 77 12.72 1.21 -5.36
C SER A 77 12.68 1.59 -6.85
N TYR A 78 13.73 2.21 -7.38
CA TYR A 78 13.89 2.56 -8.80
C TYR A 78 12.70 3.35 -9.42
N ASN A 79 11.95 4.08 -8.59
CA ASN A 79 10.90 5.03 -9.00
C ASN A 79 11.35 6.48 -8.71
N ASN A 80 10.76 7.47 -9.38
CA ASN A 80 11.15 8.88 -9.23
C ASN A 80 10.45 9.55 -8.01
N ILE A 81 10.72 8.99 -6.82
CA ILE A 81 10.14 9.40 -5.53
C ILE A 81 11.08 10.35 -4.78
N SER A 82 10.56 11.45 -4.25
CA SER A 82 11.29 12.43 -3.44
C SER A 82 10.98 12.34 -1.94
N GLU A 83 11.79 13.02 -1.11
CA GLU A 83 11.63 13.03 0.36
C GLU A 83 10.23 13.48 0.81
N ARG A 84 9.57 14.37 0.06
CA ARG A 84 8.22 14.85 0.39
C ARG A 84 7.18 13.72 0.36
N ALA A 85 7.35 12.76 -0.54
CA ALA A 85 6.38 11.68 -0.73
C ALA A 85 6.45 10.63 0.39
N LEU A 86 7.53 10.59 1.19
CA LEU A 86 7.61 9.78 2.42
C LEU A 86 6.50 10.16 3.42
N GLY A 87 6.07 11.42 3.43
CA GLY A 87 4.92 11.88 4.23
C GLY A 87 3.62 11.15 3.88
N TYR A 88 3.46 10.65 2.65
CA TYR A 88 2.27 9.88 2.26
C TYR A 88 2.25 8.46 2.83
N LEU A 89 3.42 7.89 3.19
CA LEU A 89 3.54 6.54 3.77
C LEU A 89 3.13 6.49 5.24
N THR A 90 3.03 7.64 5.92
CA THR A 90 2.63 7.74 7.34
C THR A 90 1.25 7.15 7.65
N CYS A 91 0.40 6.98 6.64
CA CYS A 91 -0.92 6.35 6.78
C CYS A 91 -0.90 4.81 6.77
N LEU A 92 0.26 4.16 6.66
CA LEU A 92 0.42 2.70 6.66
C LEU A 92 0.80 2.19 8.08
N PRO A 93 -0.16 1.78 8.93
CA PRO A 93 0.09 1.58 10.36
C PRO A 93 1.07 0.46 10.68
N LYS A 94 1.05 -0.61 9.86
CA LYS A 94 1.87 -1.82 10.07
C LYS A 94 3.15 -1.86 9.24
N LEU A 95 3.48 -0.79 8.50
CA LEU A 95 4.68 -0.74 7.68
C LEU A 95 5.93 -0.96 8.56
N ALA A 96 6.63 -2.05 8.30
CA ALA A 96 7.76 -2.55 9.06
C ALA A 96 9.03 -2.69 8.21
N ASN A 97 8.90 -2.78 6.87
CA ASN A 97 10.02 -2.82 5.93
C ASN A 97 9.72 -1.92 4.73
N LEU A 98 10.67 -1.09 4.36
CA LEU A 98 10.58 -0.19 3.20
C LEU A 98 11.86 -0.24 2.38
N ASP A 99 11.75 -0.46 1.07
CA ASP A 99 12.84 -0.26 0.11
C ASP A 99 12.61 1.02 -0.70
N VAL A 100 13.63 1.89 -0.70
CA VAL A 100 13.70 3.12 -1.49
C VAL A 100 14.99 3.23 -2.32
N SER A 101 15.68 2.11 -2.56
CA SER A 101 16.88 2.03 -3.39
C SER A 101 16.64 2.62 -4.78
N GLY A 102 17.63 3.29 -5.38
CA GLY A 102 17.50 3.85 -6.74
C GLY A 102 16.42 4.94 -6.93
N THR A 103 15.82 5.48 -5.86
CA THR A 103 14.94 6.65 -5.92
C THR A 103 15.73 7.96 -5.95
N SER A 104 15.08 9.13 -5.92
CA SER A 104 15.79 10.42 -5.85
C SER A 104 16.34 10.75 -4.43
N LEU A 105 16.20 9.83 -3.48
CA LEU A 105 16.65 9.97 -2.09
C LEU A 105 18.16 9.71 -2.00
N LYS A 106 18.84 10.43 -1.11
CA LYS A 106 20.29 10.26 -0.87
C LYS A 106 20.52 9.77 0.56
N LEU A 107 21.40 8.79 0.74
CA LEU A 107 21.75 8.33 2.07
C LEU A 107 22.46 9.44 2.85
N GLY A 108 21.82 9.92 3.91
CA GLY A 108 22.35 10.98 4.75
C GLY A 108 21.69 10.99 6.12
N THR A 109 22.25 11.77 7.05
CA THR A 109 21.69 11.96 8.39
C THR A 109 20.26 12.51 8.35
N GLY A 110 19.98 13.43 7.41
CA GLY A 110 18.63 13.95 7.14
C GLY A 110 17.63 12.85 6.80
N LEU A 111 17.89 12.03 5.76
CA LEU A 111 17.00 10.93 5.37
C LEU A 111 16.78 9.92 6.52
N LYS A 112 17.85 9.55 7.24
CA LYS A 112 17.76 8.64 8.40
C LYS A 112 16.85 9.23 9.50
N ALA A 113 16.99 10.52 9.81
CA ALA A 113 16.12 11.20 10.76
C ALA A 113 14.67 11.29 10.27
N THR A 114 14.44 11.61 8.99
CA THR A 114 13.10 11.66 8.38
C THR A 114 12.38 10.31 8.44
N MET A 115 13.07 9.21 8.09
CA MET A 115 12.50 7.86 8.16
C MET A 115 12.18 7.43 9.61
N SER A 116 13.08 7.75 10.56
CA SER A 116 12.86 7.48 11.97
C SER A 116 11.69 8.30 12.54
N ASN A 117 11.59 9.58 12.20
CA ASN A 117 10.60 10.50 12.77
C ASN A 117 9.21 10.34 12.17
N LEU A 118 9.10 10.04 10.86
CA LEU A 118 7.81 9.91 10.18
C LEU A 118 7.25 8.48 10.23
N LEU A 119 8.09 7.45 10.12
CA LEU A 119 7.65 6.07 9.92
C LEU A 119 8.09 5.11 11.04
N GLY A 120 8.99 5.55 11.94
CA GLY A 120 9.59 4.69 12.96
C GLY A 120 10.52 3.63 12.37
N LEU A 121 11.14 3.91 11.22
CA LEU A 121 12.03 2.99 10.51
C LEU A 121 13.49 3.43 10.60
N ILE A 122 14.38 2.48 10.85
CA ILE A 122 15.83 2.68 10.88
C ILE A 122 16.50 2.08 9.64
N TYR A 123 17.61 2.66 9.22
CA TYR A 123 18.40 2.19 8.07
C TYR A 123 19.04 0.82 8.36
N SER A 124 18.98 -0.10 7.40
CA SER A 124 19.68 -1.39 7.46
C SER A 124 21.01 -1.31 6.73
N GLU A 125 22.12 -1.58 7.43
CA GLU A 125 23.46 -1.70 6.83
C GLU A 125 23.59 -2.96 5.96
N LYS A 126 22.74 -3.97 6.19
CA LYS A 126 22.70 -5.21 5.40
C LYS A 126 21.48 -5.22 4.49
N PRO A 127 21.58 -5.70 3.25
CA PRO A 127 20.41 -5.98 2.42
C PRO A 127 19.45 -6.91 3.16
N LEU A 128 18.14 -6.68 2.99
CA LEU A 128 17.09 -7.45 3.64
C LEU A 128 16.60 -8.46 2.62
N ALA A 129 16.69 -9.75 2.93
CA ALA A 129 16.30 -10.85 2.03
C ALA A 129 14.79 -10.89 1.70
N ALA A 130 14.00 -9.98 2.26
CA ALA A 130 12.59 -9.79 1.96
C ALA A 130 12.35 -8.97 0.67
N PHE A 131 13.36 -8.22 0.19
CA PHE A 131 13.35 -7.49 -1.09
C PHE A 131 14.09 -8.25 -2.21
N ASP A 132 14.24 -9.57 -2.07
CA ASP A 132 14.87 -10.40 -3.10
C ASP A 132 13.83 -11.00 -4.06
N HIS A 133 13.74 -10.37 -5.24
CA HIS A 133 12.87 -10.76 -6.35
C HIS A 133 13.39 -11.96 -7.16
N SER A 134 14.60 -12.47 -6.91
CA SER A 134 15.18 -13.59 -7.69
C SER A 134 14.39 -14.91 -7.61
N ARG A 135 13.44 -14.98 -6.66
CA ARG A 135 12.47 -16.07 -6.50
C ARG A 135 11.24 -15.94 -7.39
N CYS A 136 10.96 -14.75 -7.93
CA CYS A 136 9.90 -14.56 -8.91
C CYS A 136 10.38 -15.15 -10.25
N LYS A 137 9.74 -16.24 -10.69
CA LYS A 137 10.09 -16.98 -11.91
C LYS A 137 8.82 -17.35 -12.65
N THR A 138 8.86 -17.27 -13.97
CA THR A 138 7.80 -17.80 -14.82
C THR A 138 7.95 -19.32 -14.87
N GLU A 139 7.08 -20.05 -14.17
CA GLU A 139 7.09 -21.52 -14.12
C GLU A 139 5.70 -22.11 -14.37
N GLY A 140 5.66 -23.37 -14.83
CA GLY A 140 4.41 -24.10 -15.06
C GLY A 140 3.77 -23.86 -16.43
N TRP A 141 2.45 -24.05 -16.55
CA TRP A 141 1.77 -24.15 -17.86
C TRP A 141 1.92 -22.91 -18.76
N ALA A 142 2.09 -21.72 -18.16
CA ALA A 142 2.22 -20.46 -18.89
C ALA A 142 3.67 -20.16 -19.32
N GLU A 143 4.67 -20.83 -18.74
CA GLU A 143 6.11 -20.58 -19.00
C GLU A 143 6.44 -20.67 -20.49
N GLN A 144 6.05 -21.75 -21.16
CA GLN A 144 6.31 -21.94 -22.58
C GLN A 144 5.63 -20.87 -23.46
N VAL A 145 4.47 -20.36 -23.04
CA VAL A 145 3.73 -19.31 -23.76
C VAL A 145 4.43 -17.95 -23.62
N VAL A 146 4.84 -17.59 -22.40
CA VAL A 146 5.58 -16.36 -22.13
C VAL A 146 6.95 -16.38 -22.84
N ASN A 147 7.69 -17.48 -22.74
CA ASN A 147 8.98 -17.64 -23.41
C ASN A 147 8.85 -17.51 -24.94
N GLN A 148 7.77 -18.04 -25.54
CA GLN A 148 7.48 -17.82 -26.96
C GLN A 148 7.17 -16.36 -27.28
N TRP A 149 6.43 -15.63 -26.44
CA TRP A 149 6.18 -14.20 -26.63
C TRP A 149 7.46 -13.37 -26.55
N GLU A 150 8.34 -13.66 -25.59
CA GLU A 150 9.65 -13.01 -25.45
C GLU A 150 10.55 -13.27 -26.67
N MET A 151 10.67 -14.53 -27.10
CA MET A 151 11.40 -14.92 -28.31
C MET A 151 10.85 -14.21 -29.56
N ASN A 152 9.53 -14.22 -29.77
CA ASN A 152 8.89 -13.57 -30.90
C ASN A 152 9.10 -12.05 -30.88
N SER A 153 9.03 -11.41 -29.70
CA SER A 153 9.29 -9.98 -29.56
C SER A 153 10.75 -9.60 -29.85
N SER A 154 11.69 -10.50 -29.53
CA SER A 154 13.13 -10.32 -29.77
C SER A 154 13.54 -10.59 -31.23
N GLN A 155 12.83 -11.50 -31.91
CA GLN A 155 13.07 -11.86 -33.32
C GLN A 155 12.35 -10.93 -34.30
N MET A 156 11.38 -10.13 -33.86
CA MET A 156 10.78 -9.06 -34.67
C MET A 156 11.89 -8.13 -35.20
N PRO A 157 12.07 -8.01 -36.53
CA PRO A 157 12.99 -7.02 -37.07
C PRO A 157 12.58 -5.64 -36.56
N LYS A 158 13.54 -4.80 -36.14
CA LYS A 158 13.30 -3.38 -35.89
C LYS A 158 12.83 -2.73 -37.20
N GLN A 159 11.53 -2.78 -37.46
CA GLN A 159 10.98 -2.38 -38.74
C GLN A 159 11.28 -0.90 -38.96
N LYS A 160 12.06 -0.58 -39.99
CA LYS A 160 12.29 0.82 -40.42
C LYS A 160 10.97 1.59 -40.59
N LYS A 161 9.92 0.88 -41.04
CA LYS A 161 8.53 1.37 -41.10
C LYS A 161 8.00 1.96 -39.79
N VAL A 162 8.42 1.51 -38.60
CA VAL A 162 7.97 2.07 -37.32
C VAL A 162 8.60 3.44 -37.07
N GLU A 163 9.83 3.67 -37.52
CA GLU A 163 10.49 4.99 -37.44
C GLU A 163 9.83 5.98 -38.42
N ASP A 164 9.54 5.52 -39.64
CA ASP A 164 8.80 6.31 -40.64
C ASP A 164 7.36 6.59 -40.18
N SER A 165 6.70 5.61 -39.54
CA SER A 165 5.34 5.77 -38.99
C SER A 165 5.31 6.69 -37.78
N ARG A 166 6.30 6.58 -36.87
CA ARG A 166 6.49 7.54 -35.76
C ARG A 166 6.75 8.94 -36.29
N THR A 167 7.62 9.08 -37.29
CA THR A 167 7.91 10.37 -37.93
C THR A 167 6.67 10.95 -38.61
N SER A 168 5.84 10.11 -39.23
CA SER A 168 4.58 10.53 -39.86
C SER A 168 3.53 10.94 -38.84
N ALA A 169 3.36 10.19 -37.75
CA ALA A 169 2.51 10.56 -36.62
C ALA A 169 2.99 11.86 -35.94
N LEU A 170 4.29 12.03 -35.73
CA LEU A 170 4.90 13.26 -35.21
C LEU A 170 4.68 14.46 -36.15
N ARG A 171 4.64 14.27 -37.47
CA ARG A 171 4.29 15.34 -38.43
C ARG A 171 2.80 15.67 -38.43
N PHE A 172 1.94 14.67 -38.23
CA PHE A 172 0.48 14.82 -38.25
C PHE A 172 -0.07 15.43 -36.95
N PHE A 173 0.37 14.93 -35.80
CA PHE A 173 -0.07 15.40 -34.48
C PHE A 173 0.83 16.51 -33.89
N GLY A 174 2.08 16.65 -34.34
CA GLY A 174 3.08 17.57 -33.76
C GLY A 174 2.94 19.05 -34.14
N ARG A 175 1.73 19.54 -34.43
CA ARG A 175 1.45 20.98 -34.63
C ARG A 175 0.93 21.68 -33.38
N GLN A 176 1.60 21.47 -32.24
CA GLN A 176 1.57 22.43 -31.14
C GLN A 176 2.98 22.62 -30.58
N LYS A 177 3.52 23.84 -30.75
CA LYS A 177 4.88 24.19 -30.31
C LYS A 177 4.92 24.37 -28.80
N PHE A 178 5.10 23.31 -28.04
CA PHE A 178 5.75 23.34 -26.72
C PHE A 178 6.33 21.94 -26.42
N VAL A 179 7.23 21.83 -25.44
CA VAL A 179 7.78 20.55 -24.94
C VAL A 179 8.69 19.75 -25.90
N ARG A 180 9.65 20.39 -26.59
CA ARG A 180 10.88 19.69 -27.06
C ARG A 180 12.04 19.75 -26.06
N THR A 181 11.90 20.52 -24.99
CA THR A 181 12.94 20.69 -23.96
C THR A 181 12.93 19.61 -22.86
N VAL A 182 11.82 18.85 -22.71
CA VAL A 182 11.65 17.87 -21.63
C VAL A 182 12.07 16.45 -22.04
N LEU A 183 11.93 16.09 -23.31
CA LEU A 183 12.24 14.72 -23.80
C LEU A 183 13.75 14.42 -23.92
N ASN A 184 14.62 15.44 -23.84
CA ASN A 184 16.07 15.24 -23.78
C ASN A 184 16.58 14.96 -22.34
N ALA A 185 15.70 14.93 -21.33
CA ALA A 185 16.06 14.69 -19.93
C ALA A 185 15.95 13.22 -19.48
N THR A 186 15.64 12.29 -20.40
CA THR A 186 15.39 10.87 -20.06
C THR A 186 16.51 9.98 -20.64
N PRO A 187 17.40 9.40 -19.81
CA PRO A 187 18.41 8.47 -20.29
C PRO A 187 17.76 7.17 -20.78
N LEU A 188 17.97 6.82 -22.04
CA LEU A 188 17.70 5.49 -22.59
C LEU A 188 18.79 4.51 -22.11
N THR A 189 18.65 3.98 -20.90
CA THR A 189 19.53 2.93 -20.37
C THR A 189 19.10 1.55 -20.85
N HIS A 190 19.60 1.18 -22.04
CA HIS A 190 19.59 -0.21 -22.50
C HIS A 190 21.03 -0.72 -22.60
N LYS A 191 21.57 -1.19 -21.47
CA LYS A 191 22.56 -2.28 -21.40
C LYS A 191 22.85 -2.67 -19.95
N SER A 192 22.86 -3.98 -19.73
CA SER A 192 23.45 -4.69 -18.60
C SER A 192 24.88 -4.21 -18.26
N THR A 193 25.29 -4.44 -17.00
CA THR A 193 26.61 -4.16 -16.38
C THR A 193 26.85 -2.79 -15.73
N GLU A 194 25.87 -2.23 -15.02
CA GLU A 194 26.08 -1.17 -13.98
C GLU A 194 25.14 -1.38 -12.75
N GLU A 195 24.77 -2.62 -12.42
CA GLU A 195 23.85 -2.92 -11.30
C GLU A 195 24.50 -2.91 -9.91
N ASP A 196 25.83 -2.80 -9.83
CA ASP A 196 26.61 -3.16 -8.63
C ASP A 196 27.02 -1.95 -7.74
N LYS A 197 26.48 -0.74 -8.02
CA LYS A 197 26.83 0.50 -7.29
C LYS A 197 25.67 1.44 -6.96
N SER A 198 24.42 1.03 -7.17
CA SER A 198 23.30 1.79 -6.61
C SER A 198 23.23 1.51 -5.10
N GLU A 199 23.27 2.56 -4.28
CA GLU A 199 23.16 2.41 -2.82
C GLU A 199 21.83 1.72 -2.47
N ARG A 200 21.90 0.57 -1.79
CA ARG A 200 20.71 -0.12 -1.29
C ARG A 200 20.20 0.61 -0.05
N LEU A 201 18.99 1.18 -0.16
CA LEU A 201 18.36 2.03 0.84
C LEU A 201 17.19 1.30 1.49
N HIS A 202 17.50 0.26 2.26
CA HIS A 202 16.50 -0.50 3.00
C HIS A 202 16.31 0.08 4.40
N PHE A 203 15.05 0.16 4.82
CA PHE A 203 14.66 0.59 6.16
C PHE A 203 13.76 -0.47 6.81
N TYR A 204 13.88 -0.62 8.13
CA TYR A 204 13.07 -1.55 8.91
C TYR A 204 12.65 -0.97 10.26
N ARG A 205 11.53 -1.45 10.80
CA ARG A 205 11.09 -1.16 12.16
C ARG A 205 11.89 -2.05 13.12
N PRO A 206 12.60 -1.51 14.11
CA PRO A 206 13.25 -2.33 15.12
C PRO A 206 12.19 -3.08 15.94
N GLU A 207 12.50 -4.31 16.35
CA GLU A 207 11.63 -5.06 17.26
C GLU A 207 11.65 -4.41 18.65
N ASN A 208 10.51 -3.89 19.11
CA ASN A 208 10.37 -3.49 20.50
C ASN A 208 10.41 -4.75 21.37
N ASN A 209 11.47 -4.90 22.17
CA ASN A 209 11.57 -5.88 23.27
C ASN A 209 10.65 -5.50 24.47
N ASP A 210 9.39 -5.13 24.19
CA ASP A 210 8.35 -4.83 25.18
C ASP A 210 7.51 -6.06 25.57
N VAL A 211 8.08 -7.25 25.41
CA VAL A 211 7.69 -8.41 26.22
C VAL A 211 8.74 -8.60 27.31
N ARG A 212 8.70 -7.70 28.31
CA ARG A 212 9.08 -8.12 29.66
C ARG A 212 8.04 -9.14 30.11
N GLU A 213 8.32 -10.41 29.86
CA GLU A 213 7.78 -11.51 30.66
C GLU A 213 8.00 -11.13 32.12
N LYS A 214 6.93 -10.72 32.80
CA LYS A 214 6.89 -10.79 34.25
C LYS A 214 6.90 -12.27 34.58
N GLN A 215 8.08 -12.81 34.85
CA GLN A 215 8.25 -14.08 35.52
C GLN A 215 7.41 -14.04 36.80
N VAL A 216 6.25 -14.70 36.78
CA VAL A 216 5.46 -14.96 37.98
C VAL A 216 6.08 -16.20 38.61
N PRO A 217 6.70 -16.10 39.80
CA PRO A 217 7.22 -17.28 40.49
C PRO A 217 6.02 -18.09 41.00
N SER A 218 5.85 -19.30 40.48
CA SER A 218 4.84 -20.23 40.99
C SER A 218 5.10 -20.53 42.47
N ARG A 219 4.05 -20.40 43.30
CA ARG A 219 3.95 -21.11 44.58
C ARG A 219 2.58 -21.77 44.68
N ALA A 220 2.59 -23.02 45.12
CA ALA A 220 1.42 -23.87 45.18
C ALA A 220 0.56 -23.58 46.43
N ASN A 221 -0.73 -23.86 46.27
CA ASN A 221 -1.70 -24.39 47.23
C ASN A 221 -1.54 -24.05 48.72
N ASP A 222 -2.61 -23.53 49.32
CA ASP A 222 -3.37 -24.33 50.29
C ASP A 222 -4.86 -23.90 50.31
N LEU A 223 -5.71 -24.79 50.86
CA LEU A 223 -7.16 -24.80 50.69
C LEU A 223 -7.85 -24.71 52.06
N GLU A 224 -8.74 -23.74 52.28
CA GLU A 224 -9.81 -23.87 53.29
C GLU A 224 -11.00 -22.89 53.05
N ASN A 225 -12.17 -23.28 53.58
CA ASN A 225 -13.52 -22.72 53.41
C ASN A 225 -14.08 -22.31 54.80
N PRO A 226 -15.32 -21.77 54.96
CA PRO A 226 -15.99 -20.69 54.22
C PRO A 226 -16.74 -19.69 55.17
N CYS A 227 -17.52 -18.77 54.58
CA CYS A 227 -18.70 -18.09 55.15
C CYS A 227 -18.52 -16.91 56.15
N HIS A 228 -19.06 -15.73 55.81
CA HIS A 228 -20.23 -15.12 56.48
C HIS A 228 -20.63 -13.76 55.85
N ASP A 229 -21.89 -13.66 55.41
CA ASP A 229 -22.62 -12.41 55.07
C ASP A 229 -23.22 -11.83 56.38
N PRO A 230 -23.55 -10.52 56.55
CA PRO A 230 -24.83 -10.01 55.99
C PRO A 230 -25.01 -8.47 55.79
N ARG A 231 -26.13 -8.10 55.12
CA ARG A 231 -26.88 -6.79 55.12
C ARG A 231 -26.21 -5.65 54.32
N LYS A 232 -26.91 -4.77 53.58
CA LYS A 232 -28.34 -4.44 53.27
C LYS A 232 -28.31 -3.65 51.91
N ARG A 233 -29.37 -3.36 51.13
CA ARG A 233 -30.85 -3.39 51.24
C ARG A 233 -31.47 -3.57 49.82
N ARG A 234 -32.79 -3.70 49.68
CA ARG A 234 -33.57 -3.65 48.41
C ARG A 234 -34.97 -3.05 48.69
N LEU A 235 -35.79 -2.85 47.63
CA LEU A 235 -37.22 -2.43 47.60
C LEU A 235 -37.48 -0.92 47.87
N GLN A 236 -38.51 -0.25 47.34
CA GLN A 236 -39.45 -0.46 46.20
C GLN A 236 -40.06 0.92 45.83
N SER A 237 -40.38 1.25 44.57
CA SER A 237 -41.75 1.22 43.99
C SER A 237 -42.90 1.62 44.92
N GLU A 238 -43.54 2.76 44.67
CA GLU A 238 -44.97 2.96 44.90
C GLU A 238 -45.56 4.02 43.94
N THR A 239 -46.87 3.99 43.73
CA THR A 239 -47.58 4.71 42.64
C THR A 239 -48.83 5.38 43.19
N CYS A 240 -49.14 6.63 42.77
CA CYS A 240 -50.50 7.08 42.39
C CYS A 240 -50.56 8.56 41.91
N HIS A 241 -51.26 8.72 40.77
CA HIS A 241 -52.00 9.86 40.16
C HIS A 241 -52.16 11.18 40.98
N THR A 242 -52.18 12.39 40.37
CA THR A 242 -53.15 12.85 39.35
C THR A 242 -52.75 14.09 38.50
N SER A 243 -53.40 14.21 37.33
CA SER A 243 -53.84 15.43 36.58
C SER A 243 -52.85 16.38 35.86
N ASN A 244 -52.98 16.39 34.51
CA ASN A 244 -52.96 17.52 33.54
C ASN A 244 -51.61 18.23 33.26
N GLU A 245 -51.19 18.60 32.03
CA GLU A 245 -51.84 18.74 30.71
C GLU A 245 -50.94 18.30 29.49
N SER A 246 -51.58 17.80 28.42
CA SER A 246 -51.29 18.04 26.98
C SER A 246 -50.01 17.52 26.24
N PRO A 247 -50.04 17.35 24.87
CA PRO A 247 -49.31 16.29 24.14
C PRO A 247 -48.55 16.78 22.85
N PRO A 248 -48.27 15.94 21.81
CA PRO A 248 -47.68 14.60 21.74
C PRO A 248 -46.32 14.57 20.98
N GLY A 249 -45.65 13.41 20.94
CA GLY A 249 -44.27 13.28 20.46
C GLY A 249 -44.06 13.13 18.93
N LYS A 250 -42.78 13.14 18.53
CA LYS A 250 -42.28 12.73 17.21
C LYS A 250 -40.96 11.95 17.37
N CYS A 251 -40.97 10.66 17.03
CA CYS A 251 -39.72 9.96 16.71
C CYS A 251 -39.15 10.54 15.42
N LEU A 252 -37.89 10.97 15.44
CA LEU A 252 -37.14 11.30 14.24
C LEU A 252 -36.21 10.14 13.91
N SER A 253 -36.69 9.28 13.03
CA SER A 253 -35.88 8.30 12.33
C SER A 253 -34.85 9.01 11.44
N SER A 254 -33.56 8.67 11.58
CA SER A 254 -32.54 9.04 10.61
C SER A 254 -32.85 8.40 9.24
N PRO A 255 -32.63 9.11 8.12
CA PRO A 255 -32.84 8.53 6.80
C PRO A 255 -31.83 7.40 6.57
N THR A 256 -32.34 6.20 6.29
CA THR A 256 -31.50 5.10 5.81
C THR A 256 -31.36 5.28 4.30
N LEU A 257 -30.14 5.50 3.82
CA LEU A 257 -29.83 5.56 2.38
C LEU A 257 -30.29 4.25 1.72
N THR A 258 -30.95 4.35 0.56
CA THR A 258 -31.39 3.15 -0.16
C THR A 258 -30.22 2.48 -0.88
N ALA A 259 -30.44 1.28 -1.40
CA ALA A 259 -29.46 0.62 -2.26
C ALA A 259 -29.18 1.47 -3.53
N GLU A 260 -30.20 2.15 -4.07
CA GLU A 260 -30.02 3.03 -5.24
C GLU A 260 -29.18 4.28 -4.91
N ASP A 261 -29.34 4.87 -3.72
CA ASP A 261 -28.49 6.00 -3.27
C ASP A 261 -27.01 5.60 -3.19
N ILE A 262 -26.74 4.37 -2.71
CA ILE A 262 -25.39 3.81 -2.59
C ILE A 262 -24.79 3.52 -3.98
N ASP A 263 -25.56 2.94 -4.89
CA ASP A 263 -25.09 2.68 -6.26
C ASP A 263 -24.82 3.96 -7.05
N LEU A 264 -25.63 5.01 -6.86
CA LEU A 264 -25.38 6.32 -7.47
C LEU A 264 -24.08 6.95 -6.95
N LEU A 265 -23.80 6.85 -5.65
CA LEU A 265 -22.54 7.32 -5.04
C LEU A 265 -21.32 6.54 -5.51
N ASN A 266 -21.48 5.27 -5.90
CA ASN A 266 -20.39 4.44 -6.45
C ASN A 266 -20.12 4.70 -7.95
N SER A 267 -20.87 5.59 -8.61
CA SER A 267 -20.75 5.87 -10.05
C SER A 267 -20.00 7.17 -10.41
N TYR A 268 -19.45 7.87 -9.41
CA TYR A 268 -18.68 9.12 -9.54
C TYR A 268 -17.16 8.91 -9.29
#